data_AF-A0A960J9U2-F1
#
_entry.id   AF-A0A960J9U2-F1
#
_cell.length_a   1.000
_cell.length_b   1.000
_cell.length_c   1.000
_cell.angle_alpha   90.00
_cell.angle_beta   90.00
_cell.angle_gamma   90.00
#
_symmetry.space_group_name_H-M   'P 1'
#
loop_
_entity.id
_entity.type
_entity.pdbx_description
1 polymer ?
#
loop_
_entity_poly.entity_id
_entity_poly.type
_entity_poly.pdbx_seq_one_letter_code
_entity_poly.pdbx_strand_id
1 'polypeptide(L)'
;MLARLLTFTLLLVATAAAAIPTPEAFAGFPLGSDGNLLRWERIVEYFEILDRDSKRVQVRTLGETNDGNPFLLAVISSPDNLKRLG
;
A
#
# COMPACT_ATOMS: atom_id res chain seq x y z
N MET A 1 43.55 -29.18 19.24
CA MET A 1 42.16 -29.53 18.84
C MET A 1 41.21 -28.44 19.34
N LEU A 2 41.30 -27.25 18.74
CA LEU A 2 40.51 -26.06 19.08
C LEU A 2 39.86 -25.59 17.78
N ALA A 3 38.83 -26.29 17.35
CA ALA A 3 38.11 -25.91 16.15
C ALA A 3 36.64 -26.25 16.34
N ARG A 4 35.82 -25.22 16.17
CA ARG A 4 34.44 -25.30 15.71
C ARG A 4 33.43 -25.84 16.73
N LEU A 5 32.85 -24.93 17.49
CA LEU A 5 31.39 -24.86 17.57
C LEU A 5 30.98 -23.39 17.53
N LEU A 6 30.91 -22.89 16.30
CA LEU A 6 30.31 -21.62 15.94
C LEU A 6 28.79 -21.84 16.02
N THR A 7 28.16 -21.46 17.12
CA THR A 7 26.70 -21.54 17.27
C THR A 7 26.06 -20.45 16.43
N PHE A 8 25.75 -20.76 15.17
CA PHE A 8 25.01 -19.87 14.28
C PHE A 8 23.52 -20.03 14.55
N THR A 9 23.00 -19.29 15.53
CA THR A 9 21.56 -19.23 15.80
C THR A 9 20.90 -18.42 14.69
N LEU A 10 20.26 -19.10 13.74
CA LEU A 10 19.53 -18.47 12.64
C LEU A 10 18.26 -17.80 13.20
N LEU A 11 18.27 -16.48 13.32
CA LEU A 11 17.08 -15.70 13.65
C LEU A 11 16.17 -15.68 12.41
N LEU A 12 15.21 -16.59 12.33
CA LEU A 12 14.16 -16.56 11.31
C LEU A 12 13.18 -15.44 11.65
N VAL A 13 13.48 -14.22 11.21
CA VAL A 13 12.51 -13.12 11.21
C VAL A 13 11.51 -13.40 10.09
N ALA A 14 10.40 -14.06 10.42
CA ALA A 14 9.27 -14.16 9.52
C ALA A 14 8.67 -12.75 9.37
N THR A 15 8.92 -12.09 8.24
CA THR A 15 8.27 -10.82 7.92
C THR A 15 6.82 -11.11 7.59
N ALA A 16 5.94 -11.07 8.60
CA ALA A 16 4.51 -11.02 8.38
C ALA A 16 4.23 -9.75 7.56
N ALA A 17 3.80 -9.91 6.31
CA ALA A 17 3.36 -8.78 5.51
C ALA A 17 2.20 -8.11 6.25
N ALA A 18 2.34 -6.82 6.55
CA ALA A 18 1.27 -6.07 7.21
C ALA A 18 0.00 -6.19 6.35
N ALA A 19 -1.11 -6.55 6.97
CA ALA A 19 -2.38 -6.65 6.27
C ALA A 19 -2.78 -5.23 5.82
N ILE A 20 -3.16 -5.08 4.56
CA ILE A 20 -3.72 -3.84 4.04
C ILE A 20 -4.98 -3.53 4.85
N PRO A 21 -5.10 -2.35 5.50
CA PRO A 21 -6.29 -2.00 6.23
C PRO A 21 -7.48 -1.94 5.28
N THR A 22 -8.66 -2.40 5.72
CA THR A 22 -9.89 -2.19 4.95
C THR A 22 -10.19 -0.69 4.86
N PRO A 23 -10.89 -0.23 3.80
CA PRO A 23 -11.21 1.19 3.65
C PRO A 23 -11.91 1.81 4.86
N GLU A 24 -12.87 1.13 5.47
CA GLU A 24 -13.62 1.60 6.65
C GLU A 24 -12.72 1.67 7.89
N ALA A 25 -11.83 0.70 8.08
CA ALA A 25 -10.87 0.71 9.18
C ALA A 25 -9.86 1.86 9.05
N PHE A 26 -9.44 2.18 7.83
CA PHE A 26 -8.58 3.35 7.56
C PHE A 26 -9.34 4.67 7.72
N ALA A 27 -10.60 4.72 7.26
CA ALA A 27 -11.44 5.90 7.35
C ALA A 27 -11.87 6.20 8.80
N GLY A 28 -12.07 5.17 9.61
CA GLY A 28 -12.61 5.28 10.98
C GLY A 28 -14.14 5.37 11.04
N PHE A 29 -14.82 5.23 9.90
CA PHE A 29 -16.27 5.26 9.78
C PHE A 29 -16.74 4.44 8.57
N PRO A 30 -18.01 4.02 8.51
CA PRO A 30 -18.56 3.32 7.34
C PRO A 30 -18.54 4.20 6.10
N LEU A 31 -17.98 3.71 4.99
CA LEU A 31 -17.96 4.47 3.75
C LEU A 31 -19.38 4.70 3.21
N GLY A 32 -19.62 5.90 2.71
CA GLY A 32 -20.94 6.32 2.23
C GLY A 32 -21.95 6.65 3.33
N SER A 33 -21.52 6.71 4.60
CA SER A 33 -22.38 7.20 5.68
C SER A 33 -22.63 8.70 5.58
N ASP A 34 -23.85 9.11 5.89
CA ASP A 34 -24.29 10.50 5.81
C ASP A 34 -23.42 11.42 6.67
N GLY A 35 -23.01 12.54 6.09
CA GLY A 35 -22.17 13.54 6.76
C GLY A 35 -20.69 13.19 6.89
N ASN A 36 -20.26 12.01 6.41
CA ASN A 36 -18.86 11.59 6.46
C ASN A 36 -18.23 11.56 5.07
N LEU A 37 -17.20 12.38 4.86
CA LEU A 37 -16.41 12.39 3.63
C LEU A 37 -14.92 12.37 3.96
N LEU A 38 -14.18 11.48 3.29
CA LEU A 38 -12.73 11.51 3.34
C LEU A 38 -12.21 12.71 2.56
N ARG A 39 -11.28 13.41 3.19
CA ARG A 39 -10.50 14.47 2.58
C ARG A 39 -9.53 13.90 1.54
N TRP A 40 -9.23 14.66 0.49
CA TRP A 40 -8.39 14.20 -0.64
C TRP A 40 -7.04 13.68 -0.17
N GLU A 41 -6.42 14.36 0.78
CA GLU A 41 -5.12 14.02 1.35
C GLU A 41 -5.14 12.62 1.99
N ARG A 42 -6.24 12.24 2.64
CA ARG A 42 -6.44 10.90 3.21
C ARG A 42 -6.70 9.85 2.13
N ILE A 43 -7.38 10.22 1.05
CA ILE A 43 -7.57 9.32 -0.10
C ILE A 43 -6.20 9.01 -0.73
N VAL A 44 -5.37 10.03 -0.96
CA VAL A 44 -4.01 9.87 -1.47
C VAL A 44 -3.20 8.91 -0.60
N GLU A 45 -3.18 9.14 0.72
CA GLU A 45 -2.48 8.29 1.68
C GLU A 45 -2.94 6.82 1.61
N TYR A 46 -4.25 6.57 1.47
CA TYR A 46 -4.76 5.21 1.32
C TYR A 46 -4.30 4.55 0.02
N PHE A 47 -4.30 5.29 -1.09
CA PHE A 47 -3.82 4.77 -2.38
C PHE A 47 -2.30 4.53 -2.39
N GLU A 48 -1.52 5.31 -1.65
CA GLU A 48 -0.09 5.05 -1.43
C GLU A 48 0.15 3.75 -0.63
N ILE A 49 -0.69 3.48 0.38
CA ILE A 49 -0.69 2.19 1.09
C ILE A 49 -0.98 1.05 0.12
N LEU A 50 -1.99 1.21 -0.75
CA LEU A 50 -2.35 0.20 -1.74
C LEU A 50 -1.22 -0.04 -2.75
N ASP A 51 -0.57 1.00 -3.25
CA ASP A 51 0.56 0.87 -4.18
C ASP A 51 1.74 0.11 -3.55
N ARG A 52 2.05 0.40 -2.30
CA ARG A 52 3.16 -0.23 -1.57
C ARG A 52 2.87 -1.70 -1.26
N ASP A 53 1.66 -2.00 -0.78
CA ASP A 53 1.37 -3.27 -0.12
C ASP A 53 0.55 -4.24 -1.00
N SER A 54 -0.11 -3.77 -2.07
CA SER A 54 -0.92 -4.61 -2.96
C SER A 54 -0.19 -5.01 -4.24
N LYS A 55 -0.19 -6.31 -4.53
CA LYS A 55 0.28 -6.83 -5.84
C LYS A 55 -0.67 -6.54 -7.01
N ARG A 56 -1.80 -5.88 -6.75
CA ARG A 56 -2.92 -5.68 -7.70
C ARG A 56 -3.24 -4.23 -7.99
N VAL A 57 -2.54 -3.30 -7.36
CA VAL A 57 -2.74 -1.86 -7.52
C VAL A 57 -1.38 -1.26 -7.86
N GLN A 58 -1.34 -0.42 -8.89
CA GLN A 58 -0.21 0.45 -9.18
C GLN A 58 -0.73 1.89 -9.23
N VAL A 59 -0.10 2.80 -8.51
CA VAL A 59 -0.46 4.22 -8.45
C VAL A 59 0.66 5.05 -9.05
N ARG A 60 0.30 6.04 -9.87
CA ARG A 60 1.22 7.02 -10.43
C ARG A 60 0.64 8.41 -10.26
N THR A 61 1.50 9.39 -9.98
CA THR A 61 1.12 10.80 -9.99
C THR A 61 1.35 11.36 -11.38
N LEU A 62 0.28 11.83 -12.05
CA LEU A 62 0.35 12.41 -13.39
C LEU A 62 0.81 13.87 -13.39
N GLY A 63 0.83 14.50 -12.22
CA GLY A 63 1.15 15.90 -12.01
C GLY A 63 0.35 16.45 -10.83
N GLU A 64 0.17 17.77 -10.81
CA GLU A 64 -0.65 18.46 -9.82
C GLU A 64 -1.96 18.93 -10.47
N THR A 65 -3.04 18.97 -9.69
CA THR A 65 -4.29 19.63 -10.08
C THR A 65 -4.15 21.14 -9.99
N ASN A 66 -5.17 21.88 -10.44
CA ASN A 66 -5.18 23.35 -10.35
C ASN A 66 -5.05 23.88 -8.91
N ASP A 67 -5.48 23.08 -7.92
CA ASP A 67 -5.40 23.42 -6.49
C ASP A 67 -4.12 22.87 -5.84
N GLY A 68 -3.15 22.38 -6.62
CA GLY A 68 -1.87 21.87 -6.13
C GLY A 68 -1.93 20.46 -5.51
N ASN A 69 -3.03 19.74 -5.71
CA ASN A 69 -3.17 18.38 -5.19
C ASN A 69 -2.54 17.35 -6.15
N PRO A 70 -1.95 16.24 -5.67
CA PRO A 70 -1.43 15.21 -6.58
C PRO A 70 -2.56 14.60 -7.40
N PHE A 71 -2.41 14.52 -8.72
CA PHE A 71 -3.40 13.91 -9.60
C PHE A 71 -3.06 12.43 -9.82
N LEU A 72 -3.77 11.55 -9.11
CA LEU A 72 -3.47 10.12 -9.10
C LEU A 72 -4.10 9.36 -10.27
N LEU A 73 -3.30 8.53 -10.92
CA LEU A 73 -3.73 7.42 -11.76
C LEU A 73 -3.55 6.12 -10.98
N ALA A 74 -4.65 5.46 -10.62
CA ALA A 74 -4.64 4.13 -10.03
C ALA A 74 -5.03 3.08 -11.07
N VAL A 75 -4.13 2.12 -11.33
CA VAL A 75 -4.34 0.99 -12.23
C VAL A 75 -4.59 -0.26 -11.39
N ILE A 76 -5.77 -0.86 -11.55
CA ILE A 76 -6.18 -2.04 -10.78
C ILE A 76 -6.33 -3.21 -11.75
N SER A 77 -5.53 -4.26 -11.56
CA SER A 77 -5.58 -5.44 -12.42
C SER A 77 -5.04 -6.69 -11.74
N SER A 78 -4.97 -7.80 -12.49
CA SER A 78 -4.21 -8.97 -12.04
C SER A 78 -2.71 -8.63 -12.01
N PRO A 79 -1.92 -9.28 -11.12
CA PRO A 79 -0.48 -9.05 -11.07
C PRO A 79 0.20 -9.31 -12.43
N ASP A 80 -0.29 -10.30 -13.18
CA ASP A 80 0.28 -10.65 -14.48
C ASP A 80 -0.05 -9.65 -15.59
N ASN A 81 -1.16 -8.93 -15.48
CA ASN A 81 -1.46 -7.81 -16.37
C ASN A 81 -0.61 -6.59 -16.02
N LEU A 82 -0.45 -6.28 -14.72
CA LEU A 82 0.35 -5.13 -14.28
C LEU A 82 1.83 -5.26 -14.69
N LYS A 83 2.40 -6.46 -14.65
CA LYS A 83 3.77 -6.73 -15.16
C LYS A 83 3.95 -6.45 -16.65
N ARG A 84 2.87 -6.34 -17.44
CA ARG A 84 2.92 -6.06 -18.89
C ARG A 84 2.66 -4.59 -19.23
N LEU A 85 2.30 -3.78 -18.24
CA LEU A 85 1.90 -2.37 -18.41
C LEU A 85 3.09 -1.41 -18.51
N GLY A 86 4.34 -1.90 -18.37
CA GLY A 86 5.57 -1.13 -18.54
C GLY A 86 6.78 -1.89 -18.06
#